data_AF-A0A958UZH0-F1
#
_entry.id   AF-A0A958UZH0-F1
#
_cell.length_a   1.000
_cell.length_b   1.000
_cell.length_c   1.000
_cell.angle_alpha   90.00
_cell.angle_beta   90.00
_cell.angle_gamma   90.00
#
_symmetry.space_group_name_H-M   'P 1'
#
loop_
_entity.id
_entity.type
_entity.pdbx_description
1 polymer ?
#
loop_
_entity_poly.entity_id
_entity_poly.type
_entity_poly.pdbx_seq_one_letter_code
_entity_poly.pdbx_strand_id
1 'polypeptide(L)'
;DAIVKSKFKSERYNLSFNLNSKVKNWLKISSVTNAFWKRNEGPTGGQNAFSGDNGIIYSFQRAAPTIPAYYSNGNYGIVDGAYYND
;
A
#
# COMPACT_ATOMS: atom_id res chain seq x y z
N ASP A 1 -9.56 -6.05 -20.86
CA ASP A 1 -9.25 -5.08 -19.79
C ASP A 1 -9.37 -5.75 -18.43
N ALA A 2 -8.32 -5.70 -17.60
CA ALA A 2 -8.38 -6.25 -16.24
C ALA A 2 -9.09 -5.26 -15.31
N ILE A 3 -10.09 -5.74 -14.56
CA ILE A 3 -10.92 -4.92 -13.64
C ILE A 3 -10.10 -4.37 -12.46
N VAL A 4 -8.99 -5.05 -12.11
CA VAL A 4 -8.11 -4.62 -11.01
C VAL A 4 -6.95 -3.78 -11.54
N LYS A 5 -7.20 -2.49 -11.76
CA LYS A 5 -6.14 -1.48 -11.93
C LYS A 5 -5.75 -0.95 -10.55
N SER A 6 -4.87 -1.66 -9.84
CA SER A 6 -4.35 -1.15 -8.56
C SER A 6 -3.46 0.07 -8.81
N LYS A 7 -3.95 1.26 -8.44
CA LYS A 7 -3.18 2.51 -8.47
C LYS A 7 -2.24 2.55 -7.27
N PHE A 8 -1.22 1.72 -7.29
CA PHE A 8 -0.15 1.82 -6.30
C PHE A 8 0.71 3.04 -6.60
N LYS A 9 0.84 3.91 -5.61
CA LYS A 9 1.80 5.01 -5.67
C LYS A 9 2.61 5.00 -4.40
N SER A 10 3.91 4.74 -4.52
CA SER A 10 4.84 4.82 -3.40
C SER A 10 5.83 5.93 -3.69
N GLU A 11 5.73 7.02 -2.92
CA GLU A 11 6.70 8.11 -2.95
C GLU A 11 7.57 8.04 -1.69
N ARG A 12 8.88 8.22 -1.87
CA ARG A 12 9.83 8.25 -0.76
C ARG A 12 10.69 9.51 -0.86
N TYR A 13 10.64 10.31 0.20
CA TYR A 13 11.44 11.50 0.39
C TYR A 13 12.57 11.14 1.35
N ASN A 14 13.82 11.41 0.95
CA ASN A 14 14.99 11.14 1.77
C ASN A 14 15.62 12.47 2.20
N LEU A 15 15.95 12.59 3.48
CA LEU A 15 16.67 13.72 4.04
C LEU A 15 17.99 13.19 4.61
N SER A 16 19.10 13.77 4.18
CA SER A 16 20.43 13.46 4.72
C SER A 16 21.11 14.74 5.16
N PHE A 17 21.65 14.72 6.38
CA PHE A 17 22.36 15.83 6.99
C PHE A 17 23.71 15.33 7.49
N ASN A 18 24.79 15.96 7.03
CA ASN A 18 26.15 15.64 7.45
C ASN A 18 26.82 16.92 7.95
N LEU A 19 27.01 17.01 9.26
CA LEU A 19 27.76 18.06 9.92
C LEU A 19 29.14 17.53 10.27
N ASN A 20 30.18 18.14 9.70
CA ASN A 20 31.55 17.93 10.14
C ASN A 20 32.18 19.30 10.41
N SER A 21 32.55 19.56 11.66
CA SER A 21 33.16 20.82 12.05
C SER A 21 34.34 20.58 12.99
N LYS A 22 35.44 21.27 12.74
CA LYS A 22 36.61 21.29 13.60
C LYS A 22 36.62 22.63 14.34
N VAL A 23 36.07 22.64 15.56
CA VAL A 23 35.87 23.86 16.36
C VAL A 23 37.19 24.35 16.97
N LYS A 24 38.07 23.42 17.34
CA LYS A 24 39.44 23.68 17.82
C LYS A 24 40.38 22.60 17.28
N ASN A 25 41.69 22.79 17.42
CA ASN A 25 42.66 21.75 17.07
C ASN A 25 42.44 20.42 17.80
N TRP A 26 41.88 20.47 19.00
CA TRP A 26 41.58 19.29 19.83
C TRP A 26 40.10 18.87 19.81
N LEU A 27 39.19 19.68 19.23
CA LEU A 27 37.75 19.42 19.28
C LEU A 27 37.15 19.36 17.88
N LYS A 28 36.64 18.18 17.52
CA LYS A 28 35.89 17.92 16.30
C LYS A 28 34.48 17.46 16.66
N ILE A 29 33.49 18.04 16.00
CA ILE A 29 32.08 17.65 16.08
C ILE A 29 31.71 17.05 14.73
N SER A 30 31.21 15.82 14.76
CA SER A 30 30.70 15.12 13.58
C SER A 30 29.33 14.55 13.89
N SER A 31 28.35 14.85 13.05
CA SER A 31 27.02 14.26 13.10
C SER A 31 26.57 13.90 11.69
N VAL A 32 26.15 12.65 11.52
CA VAL A 32 25.51 12.18 10.29
C VAL A 32 24.12 11.73 10.66
N THR A 33 23.11 12.38 10.10
CA THR A 33 21.69 12.11 10.36
C THR A 33 20.98 11.81 9.05
N ASN A 34 20.26 10.70 9.01
CA ASN A 34 19.46 10.31 7.86
C ASN A 34 18.02 10.09 8.32
N ALA A 35 17.07 10.66 7.59
CA ALA A 35 15.65 10.48 7.79
C ALA A 35 14.98 10.18 6.45
N PHE A 36 13.86 9.49 6.50
CA PHE A 36 13.03 9.28 5.32
C PHE A 36 11.56 9.44 5.67
N TRP A 37 10.79 9.91 4.71
CA TRP A 37 9.34 9.94 4.77
C TRP A 37 8.79 9.19 3.56
N LYS A 38 7.85 8.28 3.80
CA LYS A 38 7.26 7.43 2.76
C LYS A 38 5.75 7.66 2.72
N ARG A 39 5.23 8.05 1.56
CA ARG A 39 3.79 8.10 1.27
C ARG A 39 3.44 6.88 0.43
N ASN A 40 2.62 5.99 0.99
CA ASN A 40 2.08 4.85 0.27
C ASN A 40 0.60 5.08 -0.01
N GLU A 41 0.22 5.08 -1.28
CA GLU A 41 -1.16 5.00 -1.74
C GLU A 41 -1.40 3.58 -2.26
N GLY A 42 -2.37 2.91 -1.68
CA GLY A 42 -2.73 1.53 -1.97
C GLY A 42 -4.00 1.16 -1.20
N PRO A 43 -4.51 -0.08 -1.39
CA PRO A 43 -5.72 -0.50 -0.71
C PRO A 43 -5.55 -0.56 0.81
N THR A 44 -6.66 -0.33 1.50
CA THR A 44 -6.79 -0.42 2.95
C THR A 44 -6.28 -1.80 3.42
N GLY A 45 -5.24 -1.82 4.26
CA GLY A 45 -4.53 -3.04 4.67
C GLY A 45 -3.11 -3.20 4.11
N GLY A 46 -2.66 -2.29 3.24
CA GLY A 46 -1.29 -2.27 2.72
C GLY A 46 -1.01 -3.44 1.78
N GLN A 47 0.24 -3.91 1.72
CA GLN A 47 0.62 -4.99 0.80
C GLN A 47 -0.08 -6.33 1.14
N ASN A 48 -0.41 -6.52 2.42
CA ASN A 48 -1.19 -7.66 2.92
C ASN A 48 -2.67 -7.62 2.50
N ALA A 49 -3.16 -6.48 1.99
CA ALA A 49 -4.51 -6.42 1.41
C ALA A 49 -4.61 -7.17 0.06
N PHE A 50 -3.48 -7.57 -0.54
CA PHE A 50 -3.49 -8.38 -1.77
C PHE A 50 -3.42 -9.88 -1.48
N SER A 51 -2.58 -10.26 -0.53
CA SER A 51 -2.20 -11.63 -0.25
C SER A 51 -2.65 -12.06 1.14
N GLY A 52 -3.32 -13.20 1.22
CA GLY A 52 -3.88 -13.76 2.45
C GLY A 52 -5.33 -14.20 2.23
N ASP A 53 -5.87 -14.95 3.18
CA ASP A 53 -7.21 -15.57 3.08
C ASP A 53 -8.37 -14.55 2.93
N ASN A 54 -8.09 -13.27 3.22
CA ASN A 54 -9.02 -12.15 3.04
C ASN A 54 -8.49 -11.06 2.07
N GLY A 55 -7.46 -11.38 1.27
CA GLY A 55 -6.88 -10.44 0.31
C GLY A 55 -7.79 -10.20 -0.90
N ILE A 56 -7.64 -9.04 -1.53
CA ILE A 56 -8.40 -8.62 -2.73
C ILE A 56 -8.26 -9.65 -3.86
N ILE A 57 -7.09 -10.24 -4.05
CA ILE A 57 -6.91 -11.27 -5.10
C ILE A 57 -7.74 -12.51 -4.78
N TYR A 58 -7.77 -12.90 -3.51
CA TYR A 58 -8.52 -14.07 -3.04
C TYR A 58 -10.04 -13.83 -3.10
N SER A 59 -10.50 -12.61 -2.83
CA SER A 59 -11.93 -12.28 -2.98
C SER A 59 -12.41 -12.37 -4.43
N PHE A 60 -11.57 -12.00 -5.42
CA PHE A 60 -11.89 -12.22 -6.84
C PHE A 60 -11.92 -13.70 -7.24
N GLN A 61 -11.10 -14.55 -6.61
CA GLN A 61 -11.14 -15.99 -6.85
C GLN A 61 -12.41 -16.65 -6.31
N ARG A 62 -13.00 -16.08 -5.25
CA ARG A 62 -14.25 -16.57 -4.63
C ARG A 62 -15.52 -15.98 -5.26
N ALA A 63 -15.40 -14.93 -6.05
CA ALA A 63 -16.54 -14.33 -6.73
C ALA A 63 -17.00 -15.22 -7.90
N ALA A 64 -18.30 -15.49 -7.98
CA ALA A 64 -18.86 -16.20 -9.12
C ALA A 64 -18.67 -15.36 -10.41
N PRO A 65 -18.21 -15.96 -11.53
CA PRO A 65 -17.92 -15.23 -12.77
C PRO A 65 -19.17 -14.63 -13.44
N THR A 66 -20.36 -14.99 -12.95
CA THR A 66 -21.66 -14.48 -13.40
C THR A 66 -22.07 -13.16 -12.73
N ILE A 67 -21.39 -12.75 -11.65
CA ILE A 67 -21.67 -11.49 -10.96
C ILE A 67 -21.04 -10.36 -11.77
N PRO A 68 -21.84 -9.42 -12.31
CA PRO A 68 -21.31 -8.34 -13.12
C PRO A 68 -20.60 -7.31 -12.24
N ALA A 69 -19.63 -6.58 -12.80
CA ALA A 69 -19.00 -5.46 -12.09
C ALA A 69 -20.01 -4.36 -11.71
N TYR A 70 -21.01 -4.16 -12.58
CA TYR A 70 -22.12 -3.22 -12.37
C TYR A 70 -23.43 -3.88 -12.81
N TYR A 71 -24.49 -3.68 -12.04
CA TYR A 71 -25.84 -3.98 -12.50
C TYR A 71 -26.31 -2.93 -13.52
N SER A 72 -27.38 -3.22 -14.24
CA SER A 72 -27.97 -2.32 -15.24
C SER A 72 -28.43 -0.96 -14.69
N ASN A 73 -28.64 -0.88 -13.37
CA ASN A 73 -28.94 0.36 -12.65
C ASN A 73 -27.70 1.18 -12.27
N GLY A 74 -26.49 0.75 -12.64
CA GLY A 74 -25.23 1.42 -12.34
C GLY A 74 -24.67 1.12 -10.94
N ASN A 75 -25.37 0.37 -10.10
CA ASN A 75 -24.86 -0.04 -8.79
C ASN A 75 -23.80 -1.14 -8.94
N TYR A 76 -22.85 -1.17 -8.01
CA TYR A 76 -21.83 -2.22 -7.97
C TYR A 76 -22.46 -3.61 -7.76
N GLY A 77 -21.93 -4.60 -8.46
CA GLY A 77 -22.19 -6.00 -8.17
C GLY A 77 -21.73 -6.35 -6.76
N ILE A 78 -22.57 -7.05 -6.00
CA ILE A 78 -22.26 -7.43 -4.62
C ILE A 78 -21.97 -8.93 -4.61
N VAL A 79 -20.84 -9.29 -3.99
CA VAL A 79 -20.51 -10.67 -3.65
C VAL A 79 -20.72 -10.80 -2.15
N ASP A 80 -21.60 -11.70 -1.74
CA ASP A 80 -21.70 -12.07 -0.33
C ASP A 80 -20.38 -12.77 0.07
N GLY A 81 -19.63 -12.13 0.97
CA GLY A 81 -18.32 -12.61 1.42
C GLY A 81 -18.39 -13.82 2.35
N ALA A 82 -19.59 -14.27 2.72
CA ALA A 82 -19.84 -15.43 3.56
C ALA A 82 -19.00 -16.65 3.13
N TYR A 83 -18.14 -17.11 4.04
CA TYR A 83 -17.38 -18.35 3.94
C TYR A 83 -17.82 -19.22 5.11
N TYR A 84 -18.36 -20.41 4.84
CA TYR A 84 -18.95 -21.31 5.86
C TYR A 84 -20.19 -20.76 6.59
N ASN A 85 -21.08 -20.04 5.90
CA ASN A 85 -22.43 -19.88 6.43
C ASN A 85 -23.19 -21.18 6.18
N ASP A 86 -23.19 -22.05 7.19
CA ASP A 86 -24.29 -22.99 7.44
C ASP A 86 -25.49 -22.24 8.03
#